data_AF-A0A7Y9W111-F1
#
_entry.id   AF-A0A7Y9W111-F1
#
_cell.length_a   1.000
_cell.length_b   1.000
_cell.length_c   1.000
_cell.angle_alpha   90.00
_cell.angle_beta   90.00
_cell.angle_gamma   90.00
#
_symmetry.space_group_name_H-M   'P 1'
#
loop_
_entity.id
_entity.type
_entity.pdbx_description
1 polymer ?
#
loop_
_entity_poly.entity_id
_entity_poly.type
_entity_poly.pdbx_seq_one_letter_code
_entity_poly.pdbx_strand_id
1 'polypeptide(L)'
;MLDEFTTTIKAQLYERVSSPLLSSFIFSWCGWNYKFLLVILSSISAHEKLTYIELNIFPTLNSKITYGALLPLLTSLFLIFIYPIPAEFIYRHVKTNQRRLKEIQQSIDDESPLSKEQARKIRREALENQLKYESEIDSKTSENSRLKELISELQQKIIKLEEPLETVDKNASGDISSTTSPTETPAEAEAAKQQLDKPPLKSMESNIDHILSNKGLFKTISASELDSIMRVSISNYIQDLNSFSNLEFDVIANKGKLAILLMRSDGSYFPYISAEYTPSTAFSVLESLKSALSNDKPPTKGE
;
A
#
# COMPACT_ATOMS: atom_id res chain seq x y z
N MET A 1 -42.59 16.09 9.96
CA MET A 1 -42.98 16.79 11.22
C MET A 1 -42.09 16.36 12.39
N LEU A 2 -42.39 15.26 13.09
CA LEU A 2 -41.61 14.86 14.29
C LEU A 2 -40.13 14.59 13.97
N ASP A 3 -39.81 14.03 12.81
CA ASP A 3 -38.44 13.78 12.37
C ASP A 3 -37.67 15.08 12.08
N GLU A 4 -38.36 16.13 11.63
CA GLU A 4 -37.78 17.47 11.42
C GLU A 4 -37.53 18.17 12.77
N PHE A 5 -38.43 18.00 13.74
CA PHE A 5 -38.18 18.44 15.12
C PHE A 5 -37.01 17.69 15.75
N THR A 6 -36.93 16.36 15.64
CA THR A 6 -35.81 15.61 16.25
C THR A 6 -34.49 15.86 15.54
N THR A 7 -34.46 16.08 14.22
CA THR A 7 -33.23 16.48 13.51
C THR A 7 -32.81 17.91 13.86
N THR A 8 -33.75 18.87 13.97
CA THR A 8 -33.46 20.24 14.43
C THR A 8 -32.93 20.26 15.86
N ILE A 9 -33.54 19.49 16.77
CA ILE A 9 -33.07 19.35 18.16
C ILE A 9 -31.68 18.69 18.19
N LYS A 10 -31.45 17.63 17.40
CA LYS A 10 -30.14 16.98 17.29
C LYS A 10 -29.08 17.95 16.77
N ALA A 11 -29.38 18.75 15.74
CA ALA A 11 -28.44 19.71 15.16
C ALA A 11 -28.06 20.80 16.17
N GLN A 12 -29.03 21.48 16.79
CA GLN A 12 -28.76 22.49 17.81
C GLN A 12 -28.09 21.91 19.05
N LEU A 13 -28.40 20.67 19.44
CA LEU A 13 -27.73 19.99 20.54
C LEU A 13 -26.28 19.64 20.16
N TYR A 14 -25.98 19.27 18.91
CA TYR A 14 -24.62 18.98 18.45
C TYR A 14 -23.75 20.25 18.37
N GLU A 15 -24.29 21.35 17.84
CA GLU A 15 -23.63 22.67 17.87
C GLU A 15 -23.35 23.18 19.29
N ARG A 16 -24.19 22.81 20.27
CA ARG A 16 -24.04 23.29 21.65
C ARG A 16 -23.22 22.34 22.53
N VAL A 17 -23.32 21.03 22.34
CA VAL A 17 -22.52 20.01 23.06
C VAL A 17 -21.07 19.97 22.58
N SER A 18 -20.81 20.37 21.32
CA SER A 18 -19.45 20.60 20.82
C SER A 18 -18.74 21.78 21.52
N SER A 19 -19.45 22.63 22.26
CA SER A 19 -18.82 23.55 23.22
C SER A 19 -18.21 22.78 24.40
N PRO A 20 -16.88 22.87 24.65
CA PRO A 20 -16.24 22.24 25.80
C PRO A 20 -16.82 22.73 27.13
N LEU A 21 -17.40 23.95 27.17
CA LEU A 21 -17.99 24.51 28.37
C LEU A 21 -19.35 23.89 28.70
N LEU A 22 -20.24 23.74 27.71
CA LEU A 22 -21.56 23.16 27.97
C LEU A 22 -21.48 21.67 28.27
N SER A 23 -20.68 20.91 27.53
CA SER A 23 -20.45 19.48 27.79
C SER A 23 -19.88 19.25 29.19
N SER A 24 -18.78 19.93 29.54
CA SER A 24 -18.18 19.83 30.89
C SER A 24 -19.13 20.30 32.00
N PHE A 25 -19.95 21.33 31.75
CA PHE A 25 -20.98 21.78 32.69
C PHE A 25 -22.06 20.73 32.91
N ILE A 26 -22.59 20.11 31.86
CA ILE A 26 -23.60 19.04 31.97
C ILE A 26 -23.04 17.85 32.75
N PHE A 27 -21.84 17.37 32.43
CA PHE A 27 -21.22 16.26 33.17
C PHE A 27 -20.99 16.59 34.64
N SER A 28 -20.49 17.79 34.95
CA SER A 28 -20.29 18.21 36.34
C SER A 28 -21.62 18.41 37.08
N TRP A 29 -22.62 18.99 36.43
CA TRP A 29 -23.96 19.18 36.99
C TRP A 29 -24.60 17.86 37.36
N CYS A 30 -24.51 16.84 36.49
CA CYS A 30 -24.95 15.48 36.77
C CYS A 30 -24.18 14.84 37.95
N GLY A 31 -22.89 15.13 38.10
CA GLY A 31 -22.08 14.66 39.23
C GLY A 31 -22.51 15.29 40.56
N TRP A 32 -22.58 16.62 40.65
CA TRP A 32 -23.01 17.33 41.86
C TRP A 32 -24.48 17.04 42.23
N ASN A 33 -25.35 16.90 41.24
CA ASN A 33 -26.78 16.69 41.42
C ASN A 33 -27.19 15.22 41.22
N TYR A 34 -26.29 14.26 41.46
CA TYR A 34 -26.57 12.83 41.27
C TYR A 34 -27.82 12.35 42.04
N LYS A 35 -28.08 12.90 43.24
CA LYS A 35 -29.29 12.63 44.03
C LYS A 35 -30.58 13.01 43.29
N PHE A 36 -30.57 14.11 42.54
CA PHE A 36 -31.71 14.59 41.76
C PHE A 36 -32.01 13.64 40.60
N LEU A 37 -30.96 13.19 39.89
CA LEU A 37 -31.08 12.19 38.83
C LEU A 37 -31.63 10.86 39.37
N LEU A 38 -31.10 10.37 40.50
CA LEU A 38 -31.60 9.14 41.14
C LEU A 38 -33.08 9.26 41.57
N VAL A 39 -33.50 10.40 42.11
CA VAL A 39 -34.91 10.62 42.49
C VAL A 39 -35.82 10.69 41.27
N ILE A 40 -35.41 11.35 40.17
CA ILE A 40 -36.17 11.33 38.91
C ILE A 40 -36.31 9.91 38.36
N LEU A 41 -35.23 9.13 38.37
CA LEU A 41 -35.18 7.78 37.79
C LEU A 41 -35.83 6.69 38.69
N SER A 42 -36.09 7.00 39.96
CA SER A 42 -36.76 6.09 40.90
C SER A 42 -38.23 5.80 40.52
N SER A 43 -38.82 4.75 41.08
CA SER A 43 -40.23 4.39 40.91
C SER A 43 -41.22 5.12 41.85
N ILE A 44 -40.74 6.11 42.61
CA ILE A 44 -41.51 6.90 43.59
C ILE A 44 -42.62 7.73 42.90
N SER A 45 -43.73 8.03 43.60
CA SER A 45 -44.81 8.84 42.99
C SER A 45 -44.35 10.27 42.68
N ALA A 46 -45.01 10.92 41.71
CA ALA A 46 -44.62 12.25 41.25
C ALA A 46 -44.68 13.32 42.36
N HIS A 47 -45.63 13.19 43.30
CA HIS A 47 -45.76 14.11 44.44
C HIS A 47 -44.61 13.91 45.44
N GLU A 48 -44.35 12.67 45.86
CA GLU A 48 -43.25 12.33 46.78
C GLU A 48 -41.88 12.71 46.19
N LYS A 49 -41.67 12.55 44.88
CA LYS A 49 -40.45 13.02 44.20
C LYS A 49 -40.24 14.52 44.36
N LEU A 50 -41.25 15.34 44.09
CA LEU A 50 -41.16 16.80 44.23
C LEU A 50 -40.91 17.21 45.68
N THR A 51 -41.69 16.68 46.62
CA THR A 51 -41.53 16.93 48.06
C THR A 51 -40.12 16.52 48.54
N TYR A 52 -39.58 15.39 48.07
CA TYR A 52 -38.22 14.98 48.42
C TYR A 52 -37.15 15.90 47.83
N ILE A 53 -37.29 16.31 46.56
CA ILE A 53 -36.37 17.25 45.89
C ILE A 53 -36.33 18.58 46.64
N GLU A 54 -37.48 19.15 47.00
CA GLU A 54 -37.54 20.44 47.67
C GLU A 54 -37.02 20.38 49.11
N LEU A 55 -37.35 19.33 49.89
CA LEU A 55 -36.92 19.23 51.29
C LEU A 55 -35.48 18.73 51.49
N ASN A 56 -34.97 17.83 50.62
CA ASN A 56 -33.70 17.12 50.88
C ASN A 56 -32.56 17.48 49.90
N ILE A 57 -32.88 17.97 48.70
CA ILE A 57 -31.88 18.30 47.67
C ILE A 57 -31.70 19.81 47.57
N PHE A 58 -32.82 20.55 47.58
CA PHE A 58 -32.84 21.99 47.35
C PHE A 58 -33.62 22.81 48.42
N PRO A 59 -33.35 22.63 49.73
CA PRO A 59 -34.12 23.24 50.82
C PRO A 59 -34.00 24.77 50.95
N THR A 60 -33.16 25.44 50.16
CA THR A 60 -32.93 26.89 50.29
C THR A 60 -32.54 27.48 48.95
N LEU A 61 -32.87 28.76 48.70
CA LEU A 61 -32.47 29.45 47.47
C LEU A 61 -30.94 29.43 47.27
N ASN A 62 -30.18 29.58 48.37
CA ASN A 62 -28.72 29.51 48.33
C ASN A 62 -28.21 28.12 47.92
N SER A 63 -28.85 27.02 48.33
CA SER A 63 -28.44 25.67 47.89
C SER A 63 -28.85 25.41 46.44
N LYS A 64 -30.02 25.90 45.99
CA LYS A 64 -30.43 25.91 44.56
C LYS A 64 -29.37 26.58 43.67
N ILE A 65 -28.89 27.77 44.05
CA ILE A 65 -27.86 28.50 43.30
C ILE A 65 -26.49 27.80 43.40
N THR A 66 -26.11 27.32 44.58
CA THR A 66 -24.77 26.76 44.83
C THR A 66 -24.56 25.41 44.14
N TYR A 67 -25.48 24.46 44.32
CA TYR A 67 -25.36 23.11 43.72
C TYR A 67 -25.93 23.04 42.31
N GLY A 68 -26.93 23.87 41.98
CA GLY A 68 -27.56 23.89 40.66
C GLY A 68 -26.79 24.67 39.59
N ALA A 69 -25.94 25.63 39.98
CA ALA A 69 -25.18 26.46 39.03
C ALA A 69 -23.71 26.68 39.44
N LEU A 70 -23.44 27.21 40.63
CA LEU A 70 -22.12 27.72 40.99
C LEU A 70 -21.03 26.64 41.05
N LEU A 71 -21.28 25.53 41.76
CA LEU A 71 -20.33 24.41 41.87
C LEU A 71 -20.14 23.69 40.53
N PRO A 72 -21.20 23.32 39.76
CA PRO A 72 -21.05 22.77 38.42
C PRO A 72 -20.27 23.67 37.44
N LEU A 73 -20.48 24.99 37.49
CA LEU A 73 -19.76 25.96 36.66
C LEU A 73 -18.30 26.08 37.08
N LEU A 74 -18.01 26.26 38.37
CA LEU A 74 -16.64 26.38 38.87
C LEU A 74 -15.81 25.12 38.56
N THR A 75 -16.43 23.95 38.69
CA THR A 75 -15.75 22.66 38.40
C THR A 75 -15.69 22.34 36.91
N SER A 76 -16.62 22.79 36.06
CA SER A 76 -16.45 22.69 34.61
C SER A 76 -15.32 23.61 34.12
N LEU A 77 -15.22 24.82 34.67
CA LEU A 77 -14.08 25.73 34.43
C LEU A 77 -12.76 25.10 34.90
N PHE A 78 -12.73 24.51 36.10
CA PHE A 78 -11.58 23.78 36.61
C PHE A 78 -11.16 22.65 35.65
N LEU A 79 -12.11 21.82 35.20
CA LEU A 79 -11.82 20.76 34.23
C LEU A 79 -11.23 21.35 32.93
N ILE A 80 -11.86 22.36 32.33
CA ILE A 80 -11.43 22.93 31.04
C ILE A 80 -10.03 23.56 31.11
N PHE A 81 -9.68 24.22 32.22
CA PHE A 81 -8.38 24.91 32.33
C PHE A 81 -7.27 24.07 32.96
N ILE A 82 -7.59 23.11 33.84
CA ILE A 82 -6.58 22.34 34.59
C ILE A 82 -6.39 20.93 34.04
N TYR A 83 -7.38 20.30 33.40
CA TYR A 83 -7.18 19.01 32.70
C TYR A 83 -6.14 19.06 31.55
N PRO A 84 -6.03 20.14 30.74
CA PRO A 84 -5.02 20.22 29.69
C PRO A 84 -3.57 20.16 30.21
N ILE A 85 -3.31 20.58 31.44
CA ILE A 85 -1.94 20.67 32.00
C ILE A 85 -1.29 19.29 32.18
N PRO A 86 -1.86 18.32 32.92
CA PRO A 86 -1.33 16.96 32.96
C PRO A 86 -1.51 16.24 31.61
N ALA A 87 -2.54 16.57 30.83
CA ALA A 87 -2.72 15.98 29.49
C ALA A 87 -1.58 16.36 28.53
N GLU A 88 -1.10 17.61 28.52
CA GLU A 88 0.07 18.00 27.71
C GLU A 88 1.34 17.31 28.23
N PHE A 89 1.54 17.22 29.55
CA PHE A 89 2.68 16.53 30.13
C PHE A 89 2.73 15.05 29.73
N ILE A 90 1.61 14.34 29.87
CA ILE A 90 1.46 12.93 29.46
C ILE A 90 1.66 12.80 27.95
N TYR A 91 1.02 13.65 27.14
CA TYR A 91 1.17 13.62 25.68
C TYR A 91 2.63 13.87 25.24
N ARG A 92 3.32 14.83 25.87
CA ARG A 92 4.74 15.11 25.64
C ARG A 92 5.62 13.91 26.00
N HIS A 93 5.36 13.27 27.14
CA HIS A 93 6.09 12.06 27.55
C HIS A 93 5.85 10.89 26.59
N VAL A 94 4.59 10.59 26.27
CA VAL A 94 4.20 9.53 25.31
C VAL A 94 4.82 9.79 23.93
N LYS A 95 4.77 11.01 23.41
CA LYS A 95 5.34 11.38 22.10
C LYS A 95 6.88 11.29 22.09
N THR A 96 7.53 11.62 23.20
CA THR A 96 8.98 11.45 23.37
C THR A 96 9.36 9.96 23.39
N ASN A 97 8.60 9.13 24.13
CA ASN A 97 8.82 7.69 24.16
C ASN A 97 8.54 7.05 22.79
N GLN A 98 7.46 7.42 22.11
CA GLN A 98 7.17 6.96 20.73
C GLN A 98 8.29 7.32 19.75
N ARG A 99 8.87 8.52 19.86
CA ARG A 99 10.04 8.90 19.06
C ARG A 99 11.24 8.00 19.39
N ARG A 100 11.58 7.84 20.67
CA ARG A 100 12.69 6.98 21.11
C ARG A 100 12.50 5.51 20.70
N LEU A 101 11.28 4.98 20.75
CA LEU A 101 10.97 3.63 20.29
C LEU A 101 11.20 3.47 18.78
N LYS A 102 10.85 4.48 17.97
CA LYS A 102 11.16 4.47 16.53
C LYS A 102 12.65 4.60 16.24
N GLU A 103 13.37 5.43 16.98
CA GLU A 103 14.83 5.56 16.87
C GLU A 103 15.54 4.25 17.27
N ILE A 104 15.05 3.56 18.30
CA ILE A 104 15.53 2.21 18.69
C ILE A 104 15.19 1.18 17.61
N GLN A 105 13.95 1.16 17.11
CA GLN A 105 13.53 0.23 16.05
C GLN A 105 14.40 0.39 14.79
N GLN A 106 14.64 1.63 14.35
CA GLN A 106 15.51 1.93 13.19
C GLN A 106 16.99 1.56 13.41
N SER A 107 17.41 1.32 14.66
CA SER A 107 18.74 0.80 15.01
C SER A 107 18.79 -0.71 15.25
N ILE A 108 17.65 -1.40 15.15
CA ILE A 108 17.52 -2.87 15.25
C ILE A 108 17.20 -3.47 13.87
N ASP A 109 16.33 -2.82 13.11
CA ASP A 109 15.86 -3.29 11.80
C ASP A 109 16.87 -2.99 10.65
N ASP A 110 18.03 -2.37 10.96
CA ASP A 110 19.06 -1.80 10.06
C ASP A 110 18.57 -0.81 8.96
N GLU A 111 17.25 -0.69 8.74
CA GLU A 111 16.58 0.33 7.93
C GLU A 111 16.69 1.73 8.56
N SER A 112 17.90 2.27 8.60
CA SER A 112 18.15 3.68 8.91
C SER A 112 17.59 4.56 7.77
N PRO A 113 16.50 5.32 7.99
CA PRO A 113 15.86 6.06 6.91
C PRO A 113 16.74 7.23 6.50
N LEU A 114 17.24 7.19 5.25
CA LEU A 114 18.11 8.21 4.68
C LEU A 114 17.63 9.63 5.01
N SER A 115 18.47 10.38 5.73
CA SER A 115 18.26 11.80 5.99
C SER A 115 18.00 12.54 4.68
N LYS A 116 17.18 13.60 4.72
CA LYS A 116 16.88 14.43 3.54
C LYS A 116 18.16 14.92 2.84
N GLU A 117 19.24 15.12 3.59
CA GLU A 117 20.55 15.51 3.07
C GLU A 117 21.29 14.35 2.39
N GLN A 118 21.26 13.14 2.98
CA GLN A 118 21.82 11.93 2.38
C GLN A 118 21.07 11.54 1.10
N ALA A 119 19.74 11.58 1.11
CA ALA A 119 18.90 11.37 -0.05
C ALA A 119 19.14 12.41 -1.16
N ARG A 120 19.45 13.67 -0.79
CA ARG A 120 19.84 14.73 -1.74
C ARG A 120 21.25 14.51 -2.29
N LYS A 121 22.19 14.01 -1.49
CA LYS A 121 23.56 13.64 -1.91
C LYS A 121 23.52 12.50 -2.93
N ILE A 122 22.85 11.39 -2.61
CA ILE A 122 22.69 10.23 -3.50
C ILE A 122 22.05 10.64 -4.83
N ARG A 123 21.00 11.47 -4.82
CA ARG A 123 20.39 11.98 -6.06
C ARG A 123 21.35 12.84 -6.90
N ARG A 124 22.23 13.61 -6.26
CA ARG A 124 23.26 14.40 -6.98
C ARG A 124 24.32 13.49 -7.59
N GLU A 125 24.76 12.47 -6.85
CA GLU A 125 25.78 11.50 -7.29
C GLU A 125 25.26 10.61 -8.43
N ALA A 126 24.00 10.19 -8.37
CA ALA A 126 23.35 9.48 -9.47
C ALA A 126 23.28 10.31 -10.77
N LEU A 127 22.90 11.60 -10.66
CA LEU A 127 22.85 12.51 -11.80
C LEU A 127 24.25 12.84 -12.35
N GLU A 128 25.23 13.04 -11.47
CA GLU A 128 26.63 13.27 -11.85
C GLU A 128 27.24 12.05 -12.58
N ASN A 129 26.87 10.83 -12.16
CA ASN A 129 27.29 9.60 -12.83
C ASN A 129 26.55 9.38 -14.17
N GLN A 130 25.25 9.71 -14.25
CA GLN A 130 24.51 9.67 -15.51
C GLN A 130 25.17 10.55 -16.58
N LEU A 131 25.49 11.81 -16.26
CA LEU A 131 26.17 12.73 -17.19
C LEU A 131 27.56 12.24 -17.61
N LYS A 132 28.30 11.53 -16.73
CA LYS A 132 29.59 10.91 -17.08
C LYS A 132 29.40 9.76 -18.07
N TYR A 133 28.43 8.87 -17.85
CA TYR A 133 28.16 7.76 -18.76
C TYR A 133 27.64 8.25 -20.12
N GLU A 134 26.81 9.29 -20.14
CA GLU A 134 26.31 9.92 -21.37
C GLU A 134 27.47 10.50 -22.20
N SER A 135 28.39 11.24 -21.56
CA SER A 135 29.63 11.76 -22.19
C SER A 135 30.58 10.64 -22.68
N GLU A 136 30.70 9.53 -21.95
CA GLU A 136 31.45 8.36 -22.42
C GLU A 136 30.81 7.70 -23.64
N ILE A 137 29.48 7.64 -23.72
CA ILE A 137 28.74 7.09 -24.86
C ILE A 137 28.93 7.99 -26.08
N ASP A 138 28.81 9.31 -25.94
CA ASP A 138 29.03 10.27 -27.03
C ASP A 138 30.46 10.19 -27.58
N SER A 139 31.46 10.04 -26.70
CA SER A 139 32.86 9.83 -27.10
C SER A 139 33.05 8.52 -27.86
N LYS A 140 32.55 7.39 -27.32
CA LYS A 140 32.68 6.05 -27.94
C LYS A 140 31.88 5.91 -29.24
N THR A 141 30.75 6.59 -29.39
CA THR A 141 29.95 6.60 -30.64
C THR A 141 30.60 7.47 -31.71
N SER A 142 31.20 8.61 -31.33
CA SER A 142 32.02 9.43 -32.23
C SER A 142 33.24 8.67 -32.75
N GLU A 143 33.95 7.96 -31.86
CA GLU A 143 35.09 7.11 -32.25
C GLU A 143 34.66 5.95 -33.17
N ASN A 144 33.56 5.25 -32.86
CA ASN A 144 33.00 4.22 -33.73
C ASN A 144 32.61 4.75 -35.12
N SER A 145 32.09 5.98 -35.21
CA SER A 145 31.73 6.59 -36.49
C SER A 145 32.98 6.87 -37.32
N ARG A 146 34.01 7.49 -36.73
CA ARG A 146 35.31 7.72 -37.36
C ARG A 146 36.00 6.43 -37.81
N LEU A 147 35.92 5.35 -37.01
CA LEU A 147 36.47 4.05 -37.38
C LEU A 147 35.74 3.43 -38.59
N LYS A 148 34.41 3.56 -38.67
CA LYS A 148 33.61 3.11 -39.83
C LYS A 148 33.94 3.89 -41.10
N GLU A 149 34.12 5.21 -41.00
CA GLU A 149 34.56 6.04 -42.12
C GLU A 149 35.94 5.60 -42.64
N LEU A 150 36.90 5.36 -41.74
CA LEU A 150 38.25 4.92 -42.08
C LEU A 150 38.27 3.51 -42.72
N ILE A 151 37.44 2.59 -42.21
CA ILE A 151 37.24 1.26 -42.83
C ILE A 151 36.67 1.39 -44.25
N SER A 152 35.65 2.25 -44.45
CA SER A 152 35.05 2.51 -45.76
C SER A 152 36.05 3.13 -46.74
N GLU A 153 36.87 4.08 -46.29
CA GLU A 153 37.93 4.68 -47.11
C GLU A 153 39.00 3.65 -47.52
N LEU A 154 39.39 2.75 -46.61
CA LEU A 154 40.33 1.66 -46.91
C LEU A 154 39.72 0.63 -47.87
N GLN A 155 38.45 0.26 -47.72
CA GLN A 155 37.75 -0.62 -48.66
C GLN A 155 37.68 -0.01 -50.07
N GLN A 156 37.36 1.29 -50.18
CA GLN A 156 37.39 1.99 -51.47
C GLN A 156 38.79 2.06 -52.09
N LYS A 157 39.86 2.14 -51.27
CA LYS A 157 41.25 2.08 -51.77
C LYS A 157 41.60 0.68 -52.27
N ILE A 158 41.22 -0.38 -51.56
CA ILE A 158 41.45 -1.77 -51.98
C ILE A 158 40.80 -2.03 -53.34
N ILE A 159 39.51 -1.72 -53.50
CA ILE A 159 38.77 -1.91 -54.76
C ILE A 159 39.45 -1.17 -55.93
N LYS A 160 39.91 0.06 -55.72
CA LYS A 160 40.64 0.86 -56.73
C LYS A 160 42.05 0.35 -57.05
N LEU A 161 42.64 -0.51 -56.21
CA LEU A 161 43.89 -1.22 -56.48
C LEU A 161 43.65 -2.60 -57.13
N GLU A 162 42.45 -3.17 -57.03
CA GLU A 162 42.08 -4.42 -57.69
C GLU A 162 41.57 -4.21 -59.14
N GLU A 163 40.86 -3.10 -59.44
CA GLU A 163 40.45 -2.73 -60.81
C GLU A 163 41.55 -2.85 -61.89
N PRO A 164 42.82 -2.42 -61.68
CA PRO A 164 43.86 -2.60 -62.70
C PRO A 164 44.30 -4.07 -62.92
N LEU A 165 44.08 -4.97 -61.96
CA LEU A 165 44.54 -6.36 -62.05
C LEU A 165 43.62 -7.25 -62.92
N GLU A 166 42.30 -6.99 -62.92
CA GLU A 166 41.33 -7.73 -63.75
C GLU A 166 41.56 -7.62 -65.26
N THR A 167 42.40 -6.68 -65.72
CA THR A 167 42.76 -6.53 -67.13
C THR A 167 43.84 -7.50 -67.61
N VAL A 168 44.48 -8.25 -66.70
CA VAL A 168 45.59 -9.16 -67.01
C VAL A 168 45.16 -10.64 -67.04
N ASP A 169 44.30 -11.08 -66.13
CA ASP A 169 44.08 -12.52 -65.84
C ASP A 169 42.92 -13.20 -66.59
N LYS A 170 42.29 -12.56 -67.57
CA LYS A 170 41.14 -13.13 -68.32
C LYS A 170 41.52 -14.20 -69.36
N ASN A 171 42.60 -14.95 -69.11
CA ASN A 171 43.17 -15.98 -69.98
C ASN A 171 43.58 -17.29 -69.24
N ALA A 172 42.93 -17.62 -68.12
CA ALA A 172 43.10 -18.91 -67.44
C ALA A 172 41.77 -19.56 -66.99
N SER A 173 41.71 -20.89 -67.11
CA SER A 173 40.62 -21.82 -66.76
C SER A 173 40.15 -21.72 -65.29
N GLY A 174 38.97 -22.20 -64.88
CA GLY A 174 37.93 -22.98 -65.57
C GLY A 174 37.52 -24.23 -64.77
N ASP A 175 36.21 -24.35 -64.48
CA ASP A 175 35.44 -25.48 -63.89
C ASP A 175 35.96 -26.29 -62.67
N ILE A 176 35.06 -26.51 -61.69
CA ILE A 176 34.73 -27.82 -61.07
C ILE A 176 33.49 -27.69 -60.15
N SER A 177 32.80 -28.80 -59.86
CA SER A 177 31.44 -28.83 -59.28
C SER A 177 31.26 -29.92 -58.19
N SER A 178 30.18 -29.76 -57.40
CA SER A 178 29.49 -30.76 -56.54
C SER A 178 30.20 -31.28 -55.26
N THR A 179 29.48 -31.86 -54.26
CA THR A 179 28.03 -32.15 -54.13
C THR A 179 27.35 -31.35 -52.99
N THR A 180 26.65 -31.81 -51.92
CA THR A 180 26.31 -33.12 -51.31
C THR A 180 24.99 -33.02 -50.51
N SER A 181 24.33 -34.13 -50.15
CA SER A 181 22.94 -34.23 -49.62
C SER A 181 22.83 -35.38 -48.57
N PRO A 182 21.65 -35.89 -48.11
CA PRO A 182 20.29 -35.33 -47.84
C PRO A 182 19.70 -35.80 -46.45
N THR A 183 18.35 -35.80 -46.28
CA THR A 183 17.55 -36.78 -45.46
C THR A 183 17.37 -36.48 -43.94
N GLU A 184 16.20 -36.58 -43.26
CA GLU A 184 14.82 -37.04 -43.57
C GLU A 184 13.69 -36.30 -42.76
N THR A 185 12.41 -36.69 -42.93
CA THR A 185 11.16 -36.22 -42.24
C THR A 185 10.12 -37.40 -42.23
N PRO A 186 8.88 -37.34 -41.69
CA PRO A 186 8.17 -36.41 -40.76
C PRO A 186 7.31 -37.13 -39.66
N ALA A 187 6.36 -36.39 -39.04
CA ALA A 187 4.97 -36.81 -38.66
C ALA A 187 4.55 -36.97 -37.16
N GLU A 188 3.32 -36.49 -36.90
CA GLU A 188 2.30 -36.90 -35.88
C GLU A 188 2.58 -36.72 -34.36
N ALA A 189 1.60 -36.45 -33.47
CA ALA A 189 0.13 -36.29 -33.62
C ALA A 189 -0.47 -35.19 -32.69
N GLU A 190 -1.77 -34.93 -32.80
CA GLU A 190 -2.52 -33.87 -32.07
C GLU A 190 -3.55 -34.46 -31.05
N ALA A 191 -4.31 -33.57 -30.39
CA ALA A 191 -5.38 -33.81 -29.39
C ALA A 191 -4.94 -34.10 -27.93
N ALA A 192 -5.70 -33.78 -26.89
CA ALA A 192 -7.08 -33.25 -26.84
C ALA A 192 -7.25 -32.14 -25.77
N LYS A 193 -8.32 -31.33 -25.89
CA LYS A 193 -8.76 -30.35 -24.87
C LYS A 193 -10.05 -30.82 -24.21
N GLN A 194 -10.19 -30.61 -22.90
CA GLN A 194 -11.48 -30.60 -22.21
C GLN A 194 -11.73 -29.21 -21.62
N GLN A 195 -12.97 -28.75 -21.71
CA GLN A 195 -13.43 -27.48 -21.12
C GLN A 195 -14.17 -27.78 -19.82
N LEU A 196 -14.04 -26.89 -18.84
CA LEU A 196 -14.92 -26.81 -17.68
C LEU A 196 -15.25 -25.33 -17.44
N ASP A 197 -16.54 -25.01 -17.32
CA ASP A 197 -16.99 -23.62 -17.30
C ASP A 197 -16.51 -22.81 -16.08
N LYS A 198 -16.08 -21.58 -16.35
CA LYS A 198 -15.99 -20.49 -15.36
C LYS A 198 -16.63 -19.23 -15.96
N PRO A 199 -17.34 -18.41 -15.15
CA PRO A 199 -17.96 -17.17 -15.62
C PRO A 199 -16.90 -16.15 -16.11
N PRO A 200 -17.28 -15.19 -16.97
CA PRO A 200 -16.32 -14.41 -17.76
C PRO A 200 -15.50 -13.41 -16.93
N LEU A 201 -14.19 -13.64 -16.83
CA LEU A 201 -13.23 -12.77 -16.14
C LEU A 201 -13.11 -11.35 -16.73
N LYS A 202 -13.37 -11.18 -18.04
CA LYS A 202 -13.04 -9.97 -18.81
C LYS A 202 -13.73 -8.67 -18.38
N SER A 203 -14.81 -8.73 -17.58
CA SER A 203 -15.44 -7.54 -16.99
C SER A 203 -14.84 -7.14 -15.63
N MET A 204 -14.06 -8.01 -15.01
CA MET A 204 -13.36 -7.76 -13.75
C MET A 204 -11.96 -7.16 -14.00
N GLU A 205 -11.23 -7.70 -14.99
CA GLU A 205 -9.85 -7.32 -15.34
C GLU A 205 -9.71 -5.81 -15.59
N SER A 206 -10.56 -5.22 -16.43
CA SER A 206 -10.53 -3.78 -16.75
C SER A 206 -10.87 -2.86 -15.57
N ASN A 207 -11.58 -3.36 -14.55
CA ASN A 207 -11.80 -2.64 -13.31
C ASN A 207 -10.60 -2.75 -12.36
N ILE A 208 -9.92 -3.89 -12.32
CA ILE A 208 -8.77 -4.14 -11.44
C ILE A 208 -7.62 -3.18 -11.77
N ASP A 209 -7.27 -2.98 -13.04
CA ASP A 209 -6.20 -2.04 -13.43
C ASP A 209 -6.52 -0.58 -13.04
N HIS A 210 -7.77 -0.16 -13.18
CA HIS A 210 -8.23 1.16 -12.76
C HIS A 210 -8.18 1.33 -11.23
N ILE A 211 -8.49 0.27 -10.47
CA ILE A 211 -8.36 0.24 -9.00
C ILE A 211 -6.88 0.30 -8.58
N LEU A 212 -6.01 -0.49 -9.21
CA LEU A 212 -4.56 -0.51 -8.93
C LEU A 212 -3.90 0.85 -9.22
N SER A 213 -4.30 1.52 -10.30
CA SER A 213 -3.81 2.86 -10.64
C SER A 213 -4.21 3.92 -9.58
N ASN A 214 -5.39 3.79 -8.97
CA ASN A 214 -5.90 4.75 -8.00
C ASN A 214 -5.73 4.29 -6.54
N LYS A 215 -4.59 4.66 -5.93
CA LYS A 215 -4.25 4.40 -4.51
C LYS A 215 -5.32 4.86 -3.49
N GLY A 216 -6.27 5.72 -3.86
CA GLY A 216 -7.38 6.12 -3.01
C GLY A 216 -8.51 5.07 -2.89
N LEU A 217 -8.74 4.27 -3.92
CA LEU A 217 -9.96 3.45 -4.05
C LEU A 217 -10.02 2.27 -3.08
N PHE A 218 -8.87 1.73 -2.66
CA PHE A 218 -8.78 0.61 -1.71
C PHE A 218 -9.49 0.88 -0.37
N LYS A 219 -9.73 2.14 0.01
CA LYS A 219 -10.43 2.53 1.25
C LYS A 219 -11.95 2.38 1.20
N THR A 220 -12.56 2.26 0.03
CA THR A 220 -14.03 2.19 -0.16
C THR A 220 -14.55 0.82 -0.58
N ILE A 221 -13.65 -0.16 -0.76
CA ILE A 221 -13.94 -1.52 -1.22
C ILE A 221 -14.21 -2.43 -0.01
N SER A 222 -15.13 -3.39 -0.11
CA SER A 222 -15.40 -4.33 0.99
C SER A 222 -14.24 -5.31 1.21
N ALA A 223 -14.13 -5.88 2.41
CA ALA A 223 -13.05 -6.80 2.74
C ALA A 223 -12.98 -8.03 1.80
N SER A 224 -14.14 -8.58 1.41
CA SER A 224 -14.24 -9.72 0.49
C SER A 224 -13.85 -9.38 -0.96
N GLU A 225 -14.16 -8.16 -1.42
CA GLU A 225 -13.72 -7.68 -2.74
C GLU A 225 -12.21 -7.39 -2.72
N LEU A 226 -11.70 -6.81 -1.63
CA LEU A 226 -10.28 -6.56 -1.43
C LEU A 226 -9.47 -7.86 -1.44
N ASP A 227 -9.92 -8.88 -0.71
CA ASP A 227 -9.31 -10.22 -0.73
C ASP A 227 -9.26 -10.77 -2.18
N SER A 228 -10.35 -10.65 -2.94
CA SER A 228 -10.43 -11.09 -4.35
C SER A 228 -9.45 -10.33 -5.27
N ILE A 229 -9.38 -9.00 -5.15
CA ILE A 229 -8.47 -8.15 -5.94
C ILE A 229 -7.02 -8.51 -5.64
N MET A 230 -6.66 -8.69 -4.36
CA MET A 230 -5.30 -9.09 -3.95
C MET A 230 -4.93 -10.47 -4.51
N ARG A 231 -5.86 -11.44 -4.49
CA ARG A 231 -5.65 -12.77 -5.08
C ARG A 231 -5.37 -12.71 -6.58
N VAL A 232 -6.24 -12.05 -7.35
CA VAL A 232 -6.13 -11.99 -8.82
C VAL A 232 -4.88 -11.22 -9.23
N SER A 233 -4.61 -10.06 -8.61
CA SER A 233 -3.47 -9.20 -8.98
C SER A 233 -2.11 -9.89 -8.78
N ILE A 234 -1.98 -10.76 -7.78
CA ILE A 234 -0.76 -11.53 -7.52
C ILE A 234 -0.73 -12.81 -8.37
N SER A 235 -1.86 -13.49 -8.56
CA SER A 235 -1.95 -14.66 -9.44
C SER A 235 -1.53 -14.34 -10.87
N ASN A 236 -1.98 -13.22 -11.43
CA ASN A 236 -1.62 -12.80 -12.79
C ASN A 236 -0.12 -12.46 -12.85
N TYR A 237 0.39 -11.71 -11.87
CA TYR A 237 1.81 -11.33 -11.82
C TYR A 237 2.77 -12.54 -11.73
N ILE A 238 2.39 -13.61 -11.02
CA ILE A 238 3.20 -14.84 -10.98
C ILE A 238 3.14 -15.59 -12.33
N GLN A 239 2.02 -15.51 -13.07
CA GLN A 239 1.91 -16.07 -14.43
C GLN A 239 2.77 -15.30 -15.45
N ASP A 240 2.88 -13.98 -15.31
CA ASP A 240 3.76 -13.14 -16.13
C ASP A 240 5.26 -13.41 -15.82
N LEU A 241 5.59 -13.84 -14.60
CA LEU A 241 6.95 -14.20 -14.19
C LEU A 241 7.35 -15.59 -14.70
N ASN A 242 8.01 -15.62 -15.87
CA ASN A 242 8.63 -16.82 -16.45
C ASN A 242 9.43 -17.70 -15.46
N SER A 243 10.00 -17.11 -14.40
CA SER A 243 10.69 -17.81 -13.31
C SER A 243 9.85 -18.90 -12.61
N PHE A 244 8.52 -18.74 -12.57
CA PHE A 244 7.58 -19.65 -11.91
C PHE A 244 6.90 -20.64 -12.88
N SER A 245 7.17 -20.54 -14.18
CA SER A 245 6.51 -21.34 -15.25
C SER A 245 6.52 -22.87 -15.05
N ASN A 246 7.47 -23.40 -14.28
CA ASN A 246 7.62 -24.84 -14.01
C ASN A 246 7.04 -25.28 -12.65
N LEU A 247 6.45 -24.38 -11.86
CA LEU A 247 5.96 -24.63 -10.50
C LEU A 247 4.44 -24.48 -10.42
N GLU A 248 3.78 -25.42 -9.76
CA GLU A 248 2.36 -25.29 -9.41
C GLU A 248 2.23 -24.48 -8.11
N PHE A 249 1.29 -23.53 -8.10
CA PHE A 249 1.08 -22.60 -7.00
C PHE A 249 -0.41 -22.28 -6.82
N ASP A 250 -0.80 -21.90 -5.60
CA ASP A 250 -2.07 -21.22 -5.35
C ASP A 250 -1.83 -19.95 -4.52
N VAL A 251 -2.70 -18.96 -4.69
CA VAL A 251 -2.68 -17.70 -3.98
C VAL A 251 -3.94 -17.65 -3.12
N ILE A 252 -3.82 -17.66 -1.80
CA ILE A 252 -4.96 -17.60 -0.87
C ILE A 252 -5.04 -16.21 -0.25
N ALA A 253 -6.17 -15.54 -0.45
CA ALA A 253 -6.51 -14.27 0.18
C ALA A 253 -7.79 -14.44 1.04
N ASN A 254 -7.73 -14.09 2.32
CA ASN A 254 -8.85 -14.24 3.25
C ASN A 254 -8.68 -13.33 4.48
N LYS A 255 -9.65 -12.45 4.76
CA LYS A 255 -9.70 -11.56 5.93
C LYS A 255 -8.45 -10.70 6.10
N GLY A 256 -7.93 -10.13 5.01
CA GLY A 256 -6.71 -9.31 5.07
C GLY A 256 -5.42 -10.11 5.27
N LYS A 257 -5.42 -11.43 5.08
CA LYS A 257 -4.19 -12.24 4.98
C LYS A 257 -4.03 -12.76 3.57
N LEU A 258 -2.82 -12.69 3.03
CA LEU A 258 -2.43 -13.20 1.72
C LEU A 258 -1.30 -14.21 1.92
N ALA A 259 -1.42 -15.37 1.29
CA ALA A 259 -0.38 -16.39 1.26
C ALA A 259 -0.21 -16.90 -0.18
N ILE A 260 1.04 -17.00 -0.62
CA ILE A 260 1.44 -17.68 -1.84
C ILE A 260 1.93 -19.07 -1.42
N LEU A 261 1.26 -20.11 -1.91
CA LEU A 261 1.59 -21.51 -1.64
C LEU A 261 2.25 -22.12 -2.87
N LEU A 262 3.36 -22.83 -2.68
CA LEU A 262 3.99 -23.64 -3.73
C LEU A 262 3.70 -25.12 -3.47
N MET A 263 3.49 -25.91 -4.53
CA MET A 263 3.31 -27.36 -4.42
C MET A 263 4.64 -28.11 -4.51
N ARG A 264 4.84 -29.06 -3.59
CA ARG A 264 5.97 -29.99 -3.54
C ARG A 264 5.78 -31.21 -4.44
N SER A 265 6.86 -31.97 -4.62
CA SER A 265 6.87 -33.26 -5.32
C SER A 265 6.00 -34.34 -4.67
N ASP A 266 5.63 -34.18 -3.39
CA ASP A 266 4.68 -35.05 -2.66
C ASP A 266 3.21 -34.62 -2.82
N GLY A 267 2.93 -33.55 -3.58
CA GLY A 267 1.60 -32.97 -3.74
C GLY A 267 1.12 -32.10 -2.57
N SER A 268 1.95 -31.89 -1.54
CA SER A 268 1.64 -30.98 -0.44
C SER A 268 1.92 -29.52 -0.82
N TYR A 269 1.14 -28.60 -0.26
CA TYR A 269 1.34 -27.16 -0.41
C TYR A 269 2.05 -26.60 0.83
N PHE A 270 3.09 -25.77 0.62
CA PHE A 270 3.77 -25.06 1.69
C PHE A 270 3.69 -23.54 1.47
N PRO A 271 3.61 -22.72 2.55
CA PRO A 271 3.64 -21.27 2.42
C PRO A 271 5.05 -20.82 2.04
N TYR A 272 5.17 -20.16 0.88
CA TYR A 272 6.41 -19.60 0.39
C TYR A 272 6.58 -18.14 0.84
N ILE A 273 5.55 -17.30 0.61
CA ILE A 273 5.49 -15.93 1.10
C ILE A 273 4.09 -15.68 1.70
N SER A 274 4.02 -14.98 2.84
CA SER A 274 2.76 -14.54 3.43
C SER A 274 2.85 -13.12 3.96
N ALA A 275 1.73 -12.38 3.91
CA ALA A 275 1.64 -11.00 4.35
C ALA A 275 0.23 -10.65 4.87
N GLU A 276 0.17 -9.71 5.81
CA GLU A 276 -1.10 -9.15 6.31
C GLU A 276 -1.31 -7.75 5.75
N TYR A 277 -2.54 -7.43 5.37
CA TYR A 277 -2.93 -6.17 4.75
C TYR A 277 -4.28 -5.65 5.28
N THR A 278 -4.44 -4.34 5.15
CA THR A 278 -5.64 -3.58 5.48
C THR A 278 -6.07 -2.79 4.25
N PRO A 279 -7.31 -2.25 4.19
CA PRO A 279 -7.72 -1.31 3.14
C PRO A 279 -6.77 -0.11 2.94
N SER A 280 -6.00 0.26 3.97
CA SER A 280 -4.96 1.31 3.89
C SER A 280 -3.56 0.83 3.53
N THR A 281 -3.26 -0.48 3.58
CA THR A 281 -1.91 -1.03 3.31
C THR A 281 -1.85 -2.03 2.16
N ALA A 282 -2.99 -2.45 1.61
CA ALA A 282 -3.09 -3.41 0.50
C ALA A 282 -2.17 -3.08 -0.68
N PHE A 283 -2.20 -1.83 -1.17
CA PHE A 283 -1.34 -1.38 -2.27
C PHE A 283 0.17 -1.54 -1.94
N SER A 284 0.60 -1.10 -0.75
CA SER A 284 2.01 -1.22 -0.34
C SER A 284 2.46 -2.66 -0.12
N VAL A 285 1.56 -3.54 0.35
CA VAL A 285 1.83 -4.97 0.50
C VAL A 285 1.94 -5.63 -0.88
N LEU A 286 1.05 -5.29 -1.81
CA LEU A 286 1.05 -5.80 -3.19
C LEU A 286 2.33 -5.42 -3.93
N GLU A 287 2.77 -4.15 -3.86
CA GLU A 287 4.04 -3.71 -4.45
C GLU A 287 5.26 -4.38 -3.80
N SER A 288 5.26 -4.53 -2.46
CA SER A 288 6.34 -5.24 -1.75
C SER A 288 6.44 -6.71 -2.16
N LEU A 289 5.30 -7.40 -2.30
CA LEU A 289 5.24 -8.79 -2.77
C LEU A 289 5.69 -8.93 -4.23
N LYS A 290 5.28 -8.02 -5.11
CA LYS A 290 5.78 -7.99 -6.51
C LYS A 290 7.29 -7.84 -6.54
N SER A 291 7.83 -6.88 -5.77
CA SER A 291 9.27 -6.66 -5.64
C SER A 291 9.99 -7.92 -5.13
N ALA A 292 9.50 -8.56 -4.07
CA ALA A 292 10.06 -9.81 -3.54
C ALA A 292 10.08 -10.93 -4.60
N LEU A 293 8.93 -11.20 -5.25
CA LEU A 293 8.79 -12.21 -6.30
C LEU A 293 9.67 -11.95 -7.55
N SER A 294 10.03 -10.69 -7.81
CA SER A 294 10.90 -10.32 -8.94
C SER A 294 12.40 -10.44 -8.64
N ASN A 295 12.79 -10.36 -7.36
CA ASN A 295 14.18 -10.41 -6.92
C ASN A 295 14.60 -11.79 -6.41
N ASP A 296 13.67 -12.55 -5.82
CA ASP A 296 13.92 -13.89 -5.32
C ASP A 296 13.91 -14.94 -6.44
N LYS A 297 14.62 -16.05 -6.22
CA LYS A 297 14.59 -17.22 -7.11
C LYS A 297 13.82 -18.33 -6.40
N PRO A 298 12.70 -18.83 -6.96
CA PRO A 298 11.95 -19.87 -6.29
C PRO A 298 12.79 -21.13 -6.10
N PRO A 299 12.56 -21.89 -5.01
CA PRO A 299 13.30 -23.12 -4.74
C PRO A 299 13.16 -24.10 -5.89
N THR A 300 14.28 -24.67 -6.34
CA THR A 300 14.29 -25.68 -7.40
C THR A 300 13.64 -26.97 -6.89
N LYS A 301 12.84 -27.64 -7.73
CA LYS A 301 12.20 -28.93 -7.42
C LYS A 301 13.27 -29.98 -7.04
N GLY A 302 13.54 -30.14 -5.74
CA GLY A 302 14.65 -30.93 -5.21
C GLY A 302 15.07 -30.56 -3.79
N GLU A 303 14.74 -29.35 -3.32
CA GLU A 303 14.87 -28.88 -1.92
C GLU A 303 13.49 -28.78 -1.22
#